data_AF-A0A357J314-F1
#
_entry.id   AF-A0A357J314-F1
#
_cell.length_a   1.000
_cell.length_b   1.000
_cell.length_c   1.000
_cell.angle_alpha   90.00
_cell.angle_beta   90.00
_cell.angle_gamma   90.00
#
_symmetry.space_group_name_H-M   'P 1'
#
loop_
_entity.id
_entity.type
_entity.pdbx_description
1 polymer ?
#
loop_
_entity_poly.entity_id
_entity_poly.type
_entity_poly.pdbx_seq_one_letter_code
_entity_poly.pdbx_strand_id
1 'polypeptide(L)'
;TPAEETAMQSFIHEMGQKWQTRLIAYIRKEMSIGRLERKLPAASLARRMLLAHQGAITMWKITGKLDYFDEAVELFRNSLAQQD
;
A
#
# COMPACT_ATOMS: atom_id res chain seq x y z
N THR A 1 0.74 27.91 11.28
CA THR A 1 -0.56 28.59 11.20
C THR A 1 -1.60 27.64 10.61
N PRO A 2 -2.91 27.83 10.82
CA PRO A 2 -3.94 26.93 10.26
C PRO A 2 -3.87 26.75 8.73
N ALA A 3 -3.40 27.77 8.02
CA ALA A 3 -3.16 27.72 6.57
C ALA A 3 -2.02 26.75 6.19
N GLU A 4 -0.93 26.75 6.96
CA GLU A 4 0.22 25.84 6.73
C GLU A 4 -0.15 24.37 7.00
N GLU A 5 -0.94 24.11 8.04
CA GLU A 5 -1.44 22.76 8.35
C GLU A 5 -2.33 22.22 7.22
N THR A 6 -3.20 23.06 6.66
CA THR A 6 -4.10 22.70 5.55
C THR A 6 -3.31 22.41 4.27
N ALA A 7 -2.27 23.20 3.98
CA ALA A 7 -1.38 22.97 2.84
C ALA A 7 -0.60 21.65 2.99
N MET A 8 -0.10 21.35 4.20
CA MET A 8 0.61 20.10 4.50
C MET A 8 -0.31 18.88 4.33
N GLN A 9 -1.54 18.93 4.85
CA GLN A 9 -2.52 17.86 4.67
C GLN A 9 -2.84 17.62 3.20
N SER A 10 -3.03 18.68 2.43
CA SER A 10 -3.31 18.61 1.00
C SER A 10 -2.15 17.97 0.23
N PHE A 11 -0.92 18.35 0.55
CA PHE A 11 0.28 17.76 -0.03
C PHE A 11 0.41 16.25 0.28
N ILE A 12 0.21 15.86 1.54
CA ILE A 12 0.22 14.45 1.95
C ILE A 12 -0.84 13.65 1.20
N HIS A 13 -2.05 14.22 1.06
CA HIS A 13 -3.14 13.58 0.32
C HIS A 13 -2.79 13.38 -1.16
N GLU A 14 -2.26 14.42 -1.82
CA GLU A 14 -1.84 14.35 -3.23
C GLU A 14 -0.74 13.31 -3.44
N MET A 15 0.24 13.24 -2.54
CA MET A 15 1.24 12.18 -2.57
C MET A 15 0.57 10.80 -2.49
N GLY A 16 -0.28 10.58 -1.48
CA GLY A 16 -1.01 9.32 -1.31
C GLY A 16 -1.75 8.88 -2.57
N GLN A 17 -2.44 9.81 -3.24
CA GLN A 17 -3.13 9.55 -4.50
C GLN A 17 -2.17 9.17 -5.64
N LYS A 18 -1.02 9.85 -5.76
CA LYS A 18 0.02 9.51 -6.77
C LYS A 18 0.57 8.10 -6.56
N TRP A 19 0.89 7.75 -5.32
CA TRP A 19 1.37 6.40 -4.97
C TRP A 19 0.32 5.33 -5.27
N GLN A 20 -0.93 5.57 -4.87
CA GLN A 20 -2.03 4.66 -5.16
C GLN A 20 -2.24 4.46 -6.66
N THR A 21 -2.19 5.53 -7.45
CA THR A 21 -2.35 5.47 -8.90
C THR A 21 -1.26 4.62 -9.56
N ARG A 22 0.00 4.80 -9.15
CA ARG A 22 1.13 4.01 -9.64
C ARG A 22 1.00 2.52 -9.29
N LEU A 23 0.61 2.21 -8.06
CA LEU A 23 0.37 0.84 -7.62
C LEU A 23 -0.76 0.16 -8.39
N ILE A 24 -1.86 0.88 -8.65
CA ILE A 24 -2.97 0.35 -9.46
C ILE A 24 -2.49 0.02 -10.87
N ALA A 25 -1.72 0.91 -11.50
CA ALA A 25 -1.18 0.66 -12.83
C ALA A 25 -0.26 -0.56 -12.87
N TYR A 26 0.62 -0.69 -11.87
CA TYR A 26 1.49 -1.85 -11.71
C TYR A 26 0.68 -3.15 -11.55
N ILE A 27 -0.27 -3.19 -10.62
CA ILE A 27 -1.10 -4.37 -10.36
C ILE A 27 -1.90 -4.77 -11.61
N ARG A 28 -2.48 -3.80 -12.32
CA ARG A 28 -3.19 -4.06 -13.59
C ARG A 28 -2.28 -4.69 -14.64
N LYS A 29 -1.03 -4.22 -14.73
CA LYS A 29 -0.02 -4.79 -15.65
C LYS A 29 0.30 -6.24 -15.27
N GLU A 30 0.55 -6.53 -14.00
CA GLU A 30 0.83 -7.90 -13.56
C GLU A 30 -0.36 -8.85 -13.80
N MET A 31 -1.59 -8.34 -13.62
CA MET A 31 -2.83 -9.06 -13.97
C MET A 31 -3.04 -9.23 -15.48
N SER A 32 -2.52 -8.34 -16.32
CA SER A 32 -2.65 -8.49 -17.78
C SER A 32 -1.70 -9.53 -18.35
N ILE A 33 -0.56 -9.76 -17.69
CA ILE A 33 0.44 -10.77 -18.07
C ILE A 33 0.29 -12.09 -17.30
N GLY A 34 -0.81 -12.26 -16.54
CA GLY A 34 -1.14 -13.51 -15.85
C GLY A 34 -0.30 -13.83 -14.61
N ARG A 35 0.51 -12.89 -14.11
CA ARG A 35 1.32 -13.09 -12.88
C ARG A 35 0.54 -12.90 -11.60
N LEU A 36 -0.60 -12.22 -11.67
CA LEU A 36 -1.49 -12.00 -10.54
C LEU A 36 -2.93 -12.34 -10.92
N GLU A 37 -3.58 -13.15 -10.10
CA GLU A 37 -4.98 -13.51 -10.31
C GLU A 37 -5.92 -12.32 -10.10
N ARG A 38 -7.01 -12.28 -10.87
CA ARG A 38 -7.98 -11.18 -10.85
C ARG A 38 -9.07 -11.34 -9.78
N LYS A 39 -8.75 -11.99 -8.66
CA LYS A 39 -9.70 -12.24 -7.56
C LYS A 39 -10.21 -10.95 -6.92
N LEU A 40 -9.37 -9.91 -6.87
CA LEU A 40 -9.72 -8.60 -6.31
C LEU A 40 -9.50 -7.47 -7.33
N PRO A 41 -10.28 -6.37 -7.25
CA PRO A 41 -9.99 -5.18 -8.02
C PRO A 41 -8.60 -4.62 -7.70
N ALA A 42 -7.85 -4.21 -8.73
CA ALA A 42 -6.50 -3.64 -8.58
C ALA A 42 -6.45 -2.45 -7.59
N ALA A 43 -7.51 -1.64 -7.53
CA ALA A 43 -7.62 -0.53 -6.58
C ALA A 43 -7.71 -0.99 -5.12
N SER A 44 -8.40 -2.11 -4.85
CA SER A 44 -8.48 -2.70 -3.52
C SER A 44 -7.12 -3.23 -3.08
N LEU A 45 -6.43 -3.94 -3.97
CA LEU A 45 -5.08 -4.45 -3.71
C LEU A 45 -4.07 -3.34 -3.45
N ALA A 46 -4.05 -2.30 -4.29
CA ALA A 46 -3.16 -1.15 -4.09
C ALA A 46 -3.37 -0.47 -2.73
N ARG A 47 -4.63 -0.32 -2.31
CA ARG A 47 -4.96 0.23 -0.98
C ARG A 47 -4.43 -0.65 0.14
N ARG A 48 -4.61 -1.97 0.05
CA ARG A 48 -4.11 -2.94 1.04
C ARG A 48 -2.59 -2.91 1.14
N MET A 49 -1.88 -2.88 0.02
CA MET A 49 -0.41 -2.77 -0.02
C MET A 49 0.07 -1.48 0.65
N LEU A 50 -0.57 -0.34 0.36
CA LEU A 50 -0.22 0.93 0.98
C LEU A 50 -0.41 0.89 2.50
N LEU A 51 -1.53 0.36 2.97
CA LEU A 51 -1.81 0.26 4.41
C LEU A 51 -0.81 -0.65 5.12
N ALA A 52 -0.49 -1.82 4.54
CA ALA A 52 0.52 -2.72 5.11
C ALA A 52 1.89 -2.04 5.20
N HIS A 53 2.30 -1.33 4.14
CA HIS A 53 3.57 -0.61 4.13
C HIS A 53 3.61 0.55 5.14
N GLN A 54 2.53 1.33 5.27
CA GLN A 54 2.43 2.40 6.28
C GLN A 54 2.41 1.83 7.70
N GLY A 55 1.76 0.69 7.92
CA GLY A 55 1.83 -0.06 9.17
C GLY A 55 3.27 -0.47 9.51
N ALA A 56 4.01 -1.02 8.55
CA ALA A 56 5.42 -1.38 8.73
C ALA A 56 6.30 -0.17 9.08
N ILE A 57 6.15 0.95 8.36
CA ILE A 57 6.88 2.20 8.67
C ILE A 57 6.57 2.65 10.10
N THR A 58 5.31 2.59 10.50
CA THR A 58 4.88 3.00 11.84
C THR A 58 5.52 2.12 12.91
N MET A 59 5.48 0.81 12.74
CA MET A 59 6.09 -0.15 13.66
C MET A 59 7.61 -0.01 13.71
N TRP A 60 8.27 0.19 12.57
CA TRP A 60 9.70 0.47 12.50
C TRP A 60 10.07 1.73 13.30
N LYS A 61 9.33 2.83 13.11
CA LYS A 61 9.58 4.08 13.85
C LYS A 61 9.40 3.93 15.36
N ILE A 62 8.48 3.06 15.81
CA ILE A 62 8.22 2.81 17.24
C ILE A 62 9.27 1.91 17.86
N THR A 63 9.70 0.87 17.14
CA THR A 63 10.46 -0.26 17.72
C THR A 63 11.92 -0.29 17.30
N GLY A 64 12.29 0.41 16.22
CA GLY A 64 13.60 0.33 15.56
C GLY A 64 13.82 -0.94 14.72
N LYS A 65 12.85 -1.86 14.65
CA LYS A 65 13.01 -3.14 13.94
C LYS A 65 12.57 -3.03 12.48
N LEU A 66 13.37 -3.58 11.57
CA LEU A 66 13.07 -3.58 10.14
C LEU A 66 12.20 -4.77 9.70
N ASP A 67 12.13 -5.81 10.52
CA ASP A 67 11.40 -7.06 10.23
C ASP A 67 9.92 -6.83 9.90
N TYR A 68 9.32 -5.74 10.39
CA TYR A 68 7.94 -5.35 10.07
C TYR A 68 7.69 -5.12 8.57
N PHE A 69 8.71 -4.78 7.79
CA PHE A 69 8.57 -4.67 6.33
C PHE A 69 8.40 -6.04 5.68
N ASP A 70 9.15 -7.06 6.15
CA ASP A 70 9.01 -8.43 5.67
C ASP A 70 7.66 -9.03 6.11
N GLU A 71 7.26 -8.78 7.37
CA GLU A 71 5.94 -9.16 7.88
C GLU A 71 4.80 -8.53 7.07
N ALA A 72 4.92 -7.28 6.64
CA ALA A 72 3.92 -6.63 5.80
C ALA A 72 3.79 -7.29 4.41
N VAL A 73 4.89 -7.78 3.85
CA VAL A 73 4.87 -8.55 2.58
C VAL A 73 4.19 -9.90 2.78
N GLU A 74 4.52 -10.61 3.86
CA GLU A 74 3.89 -11.89 4.22
C GLU A 74 2.39 -11.73 4.46
N LEU A 75 1.96 -10.72 5.22
CA LEU A 75 0.55 -10.42 5.45
C LEU A 75 -0.19 -10.13 4.15
N PHE A 76 0.44 -9.37 3.24
CA PHE A 76 -0.15 -9.11 1.93
C PHE A 76 -0.29 -10.40 1.12
N ARG A 77 0.74 -11.25 1.07
CA ARG A 77 0.70 -12.53 0.36
C ARG A 77 -0.38 -13.46 0.93
N ASN A 78 -0.47 -13.58 2.25
CA ASN A 78 -1.48 -14.39 2.91
C ASN A 78 -2.91 -13.88 2.63
N SER A 79 -3.10 -12.56 2.55
CA SER A 79 -4.39 -11.96 2.18
C SER A 79 -4.83 -12.26 0.75
N LEU A 80 -3.88 -12.60 -0.14
CA LEU A 80 -4.17 -13.07 -1.50
C LEU A 80 -4.49 -14.58 -1.52
N ALA A 81 -3.84 -15.37 -0.66
CA ALA A 81 -3.96 -16.82 -0.62
C ALA A 81 -5.22 -17.33 0.13
N GLN A 82 -5.69 -16.62 1.16
CA GLN A 82 -6.86 -17.03 1.96
C GLN A 82 -8.22 -16.76 1.27
N GLN A 83 -8.24 -16.56 -0.06
CA GLN A 83 -9.46 -16.25 -0.81
C GLN A 83 -9.88 -17.38 -1.76
N ASP A 84 -9.44 -18.61 -1.47
CA ASP A 84 -9.91 -19.86 -2.08
C ASP A 84 -11.01 -20.51 -1.22
#